data_AF-A0A9E4UNF7-F1
#
_entry.id   AF-A0A9E4UNF7-F1
#
_cell.length_a   1.000
_cell.length_b   1.000
_cell.length_c   1.000
_cell.angle_alpha   90.00
_cell.angle_beta   90.00
_cell.angle_gamma   90.00
#
_symmetry.space_group_name_H-M   'P 1'
#
loop_
_entity.id
_entity.type
_entity.pdbx_description
1 polymer ?
#
loop_
_entity_poly.entity_id
_entity_poly.type
_entity_poly.pdbx_seq_one_letter_code
_entity_poly.pdbx_strand_id
1 'polypeptide(L)' 'GEGSARYLAFHPPVQFEGWAEKIEDRLRDQIEFPDEEPFIRAQFEEELAKKGLTSLMPEEAYTNRDYQPPDSGGS' A
#
# COMPACT_ATOMS: atom_id res chain seq x y z
N GLY A 1 3.94 14.97 18.59
CA GLY A 1 5.06 14.07 18.25
C GLY A 1 4.85 13.69 16.82
N GLU A 2 5.46 14.46 15.92
CA GLU A 2 4.86 14.88 14.66
C GLU A 2 5.83 14.55 13.53
N GLY A 3 5.44 13.62 12.68
CA GLY A 3 6.25 13.16 11.56
C GLY A 3 5.64 11.92 10.95
N SER A 4 4.81 12.09 9.92
CA SER A 4 4.30 11.04 9.06
C SER A 4 5.44 10.09 8.65
N ALA A 5 5.35 8.81 9.03
CA ALA A 5 6.27 7.79 8.56
C ALA A 5 5.87 7.41 7.13
N ARG A 6 6.65 7.86 6.14
CA ARG A 6 6.55 7.34 4.77
C ARG A 6 7.33 6.03 4.70
N TYR A 7 6.63 4.90 4.71
CA TYR A 7 7.22 3.59 4.45
C TYR A 7 7.59 3.50 2.97
N LEU A 8 8.88 3.65 2.67
CA LEU A 8 9.42 3.36 1.36
C LEU A 8 9.86 1.90 1.35
N ALA A 9 9.14 1.06 0.63
CA ALA A 9 9.64 -0.27 0.31
C ALA A 9 10.82 -0.11 -0.66
N PHE A 10 12.04 -0.29 -0.16
CA PHE A 10 13.22 -0.30 -1.02
C PHE A 10 13.21 -1.60 -1.82
N HIS A 11 12.95 -1.49 -3.13
CA HIS A 11 13.40 -2.53 -4.05
C HIS A 11 14.94 -2.58 -4.02
N PRO A 12 15.55 -3.76 -4.24
CA PRO A 12 17.00 -3.89 -4.25
C PRO A 12 17.67 -2.86 -5.19
N PRO A 13 18.88 -2.37 -4.86
CA PRO A 13 19.58 -1.35 -5.64
C PRO A 13 19.84 -1.82 -7.07
N VAL A 14 19.72 -0.89 -8.01
CA VAL A 14 19.89 -1.07 -9.48
C VAL A 14 21.25 -1.65 -9.88
N GLN A 15 22.23 -1.72 -8.96
CA GLN A 15 23.54 -2.37 -9.18
C GLN A 15 23.46 -3.90 -9.42
N PHE A 16 22.26 -4.49 -9.32
CA PHE A 16 21.93 -5.85 -9.80
C PHE A 16 21.32 -5.85 -11.23
N GLU A 17 21.70 -4.91 -12.09
CA GLU A 17 21.21 -4.71 -13.46
C GLU A 17 21.38 -5.91 -14.43
N GLY A 18 22.02 -7.01 -14.01
CA GLY A 18 22.02 -8.28 -14.74
C GLY A 18 20.80 -9.20 -14.50
N TRP A 19 19.97 -8.88 -13.49
CA TRP A 19 18.74 -9.59 -13.11
C TRP A 19 17.55 -8.63 -13.09
N ALA A 20 17.50 -7.72 -14.07
CA ALA A 20 16.50 -6.67 -14.15
C ALA A 20 15.10 -7.27 -14.41
N GLU A 21 14.28 -7.38 -13.35
CA GLU A 21 12.82 -7.41 -13.48
C GLU A 21 12.42 -6.29 -14.43
N LYS A 22 11.78 -6.65 -15.55
CA LYS A 22 11.25 -5.66 -16.48
C LYS A 22 10.12 -4.92 -15.77
N ILE A 23 10.00 -3.61 -16.00
CA ILE A 23 8.91 -2.78 -15.45
C ILE A 23 7.53 -3.39 -15.77
N GLU A 24 7.42 -4.13 -16.88
CA GLU A 24 6.25 -4.90 -17.29
C GLU A 24 5.83 -5.99 -16.29
N ASP A 25 6.76 -6.58 -15.56
CA ASP A 25 6.45 -7.60 -14.55
C ASP A 25 5.91 -6.96 -13.27
N ARG A 26 6.37 -5.76 -12.91
CA ARG A 26 5.86 -5.02 -11.74
C ARG A 26 4.40 -4.57 -11.86
N LEU A 27 3.95 -4.25 -13.07
CA LEU A 27 2.55 -3.93 -13.34
C LEU A 27 1.65 -5.18 -13.32
N ARG A 28 2.21 -6.36 -13.62
CA ARG A 28 1.48 -7.63 -13.56
C ARG A 28 1.23 -8.09 -12.14
N ASP A 29 2.18 -7.81 -11.25
CA ASP A 29 2.14 -8.29 -9.86
C ASP A 29 1.47 -7.29 -8.90
N GLN A 30 1.07 -6.12 -9.38
CA GLN A 30 0.27 -5.18 -8.60
C GLN A 30 -1.19 -5.65 -8.51
N ILE A 31 -1.69 -5.78 -7.28
CA ILE A 31 -3.11 -6.00 -7.00
C ILE A 31 -3.70 -4.72 -6.39
N GLU A 32 -4.92 -4.38 -6.78
CA GLU A 32 -5.65 -3.24 -6.23
C GLU A 32 -6.37 -3.64 -4.94
N PHE A 33 -6.66 -2.68 -4.06
CA PHE A 33 -7.34 -2.96 -2.79
C PHE A 33 -8.66 -3.75 -2.92
N PRO A 34 -9.50 -3.55 -3.95
CA PRO A 34 -10.70 -4.39 -4.12
C PRO A 34 -10.41 -5.83 -4.54
N ASP A 35 -9.23 -6.10 -5.10
CA ASP A 35 -8.80 -7.44 -5.50
C ASP A 35 -8.01 -8.15 -4.39
N GLU A 36 -7.77 -7.48 -3.25
CA GLU A 36 -7.06 -8.09 -2.13
C GLU A 36 -7.93 -9.13 -1.41
N GLU A 37 -7.30 -10.17 -0.87
CA GLU A 37 -8.00 -11.14 -0.04
C GLU A 37 -8.47 -10.48 1.28
N PRO A 38 -9.74 -10.64 1.71
CA PRO A 38 -10.27 -9.96 2.90
C PRO A 38 -9.46 -10.18 4.19
N PHE A 39 -8.72 -11.29 4.27
CA PHE A 39 -7.82 -11.58 5.38
C PHE A 39 -6.67 -10.57 5.49
N ILE A 40 -6.18 -10.02 4.39
CA ILE A 40 -5.09 -9.03 4.38
C ILE A 40 -5.54 -7.77 5.13
N ARG A 41 -6.74 -7.27 4.82
CA ARG A 41 -7.36 -6.15 5.55
C ARG A 41 -7.54 -6.46 7.03
N ALA A 42 -8.09 -7.63 7.34
CA ALA A 42 -8.35 -8.02 8.73
C ALA A 42 -7.04 -8.07 9.55
N GLN A 43 -5.98 -8.66 9.00
CA GLN A 43 -4.67 -8.74 9.65
C GLN A 43 -4.06 -7.33 9.84
N PHE A 44 -4.17 -6.45 8.84
CA PHE A 44 -3.70 -5.08 8.94
C PHE A 44 -4.41 -4.31 10.07
N GLU A 45 -5.74 -4.40 10.13
CA GLU A 45 -6.55 -3.77 11.17
C GLU A 45 -6.23 -4.34 12.57
N GLU A 46 -5.99 -5.65 12.69
CA GLU A 46 -5.56 -6.29 13.94
C GLU A 46 -4.22 -5.74 14.44
N GLU A 47 -3.24 -5.57 13.55
CA GLU A 47 -1.92 -5.03 13.89
C GLU A 47 -1.98 -3.54 14.28
N LEU A 48 -2.86 -2.76 13.65
CA LEU A 48 -3.12 -1.38 14.07
C LEU A 48 -3.75 -1.35 15.47
N ALA A 49 -4.73 -2.20 15.73
CA ALA A 49 -5.41 -2.27 17.02
C ALA A 49 -4.46 -2.63 18.16
N LYS A 50 -3.49 -3.53 17.92
CA LYS A 50 -2.41 -3.86 18.89
C LYS A 50 -1.60 -2.63 19.32
N LYS A 51 -1.52 -1.61 18.46
CA LYS A 51 -0.84 -0.33 18.72
C LYS A 51 -1.79 0.78 19.17
N GLY A 52 -3.07 0.47 19.40
CA GLY A 52 -4.11 1.46 19.74
C GLY A 52 -4.47 2.39 18.58
N LEU A 53 -4.17 1.98 17.33
CA LEU A 53 -4.47 2.74 16.12
C LEU A 53 -5.66 2.13 15.38
N THR A 54 -6.24 2.91 14.47
CA THR A 54 -7.32 2.49 13.57
C THR A 54 -6.97 2.90 12.14
N SER A 55 -7.47 2.15 11.16
CA SER A 55 -7.28 2.50 9.75
C SER A 55 -8.10 3.75 9.39
N LEU A 56 -7.51 4.65 8.62
CA LEU A 56 -8.21 5.79 8.01
C LEU A 56 -8.66 5.51 6.57
N MET A 57 -8.42 4.30 6.07
CA MET A 57 -8.87 3.91 4.74
C MET A 57 -10.39 3.85 4.72
N PRO A 58 -11.06 4.60 3.81
CA PRO A 58 -12.51 4.50 3.67
C PRO A 58 -12.89 3.14 3.10
N GLU A 59 -14.11 2.70 3.41
CA GLU A 59 -14.65 1.45 2.86
C GLU A 59 -14.64 1.45 1.32
N GLU A 60 -14.87 2.62 0.71
CA GLU A 60 -14.85 2.81 -0.73
C GLU A 60 -13.54 2.35 -1.39
N ALA A 61 -12.40 2.50 -0.71
CA ALA A 61 -11.11 2.06 -1.24
C ALA A 61 -11.05 0.55 -1.50
N TYR A 62 -11.82 -0.24 -0.75
CA TYR A 62 -11.88 -1.70 -0.86
C TYR A 62 -13.01 -2.17 -1.80
N THR A 63 -13.88 -1.28 -2.25
CA THR A 63 -15.03 -1.64 -3.11
C THR A 63 -14.98 -1.00 -4.49
N ASN A 64 -14.32 0.15 -4.62
CA ASN A 64 -14.26 0.93 -5.85
C ASN A 64 -12.82 0.90 -6.40
N ARG A 65 -12.63 0.22 -7.53
CA ARG A 65 -11.32 0.10 -8.19
C ARG A 65 -10.75 1.43 -8.67
N ASP A 66 -11.63 2.38 -8.98
CA ASP A 66 -11.23 3.71 -9.46
C ASP A 66 -11.14 4.73 -8.30
N TYR A 67 -11.20 4.27 -7.05
CA TYR A 67 -11.06 5.14 -5.89
C TYR A 67 -9.70 5.86 -5.94
N GLN A 68 -9.75 7.19 -5.99
CA GLN A 68 -8.58 8.03 -5.85
C GLN A 68 -8.54 8.54 -4.41
N PRO A 69 -7.47 8.27 -3.65
CA PRO A 69 -7.32 8.88 -2.35
C PRO A 69 -7.36 10.41 -2.52
N PRO A 70 -7.99 11.15 -1.58
CA PRO A 70 -7.97 12.61 -1.63
C PRO A 70 -6.52 13.07 -1.73
N ASP A 71 -6.27 13.98 -2.67
CA ASP A 71 -4.94 14.46 -2.97
C ASP A 71 -4.28 14.89 -1.65
N SER A 72 -3.17 14.25 -1.28
CA SER A 72 -2.46 14.53 -0.05
C SER A 72 -1.69 15.85 -0.21
N GLY A 73 -2.44 16.93 -0.50
CA GLY A 73 -1.96 18.29 -0.61
C GLY A 73 -1.44 18.73 0.74
N GLY A 74 -0.15 18.48 0.97
CA GLY A 74 0.60 19.08 2.05
C GLY A 74 0.51 20.60 1.90
N SER A 75 -0.22 21.23 2.80
CA SER A 75 -0.09 22.67 3.10
C SER A 75 0.93 22.84 4.22
#